data_AF-A0A0G1R3Q0-F1
#
_entry.id   AF-A0A0G1R3Q0-F1
#
_cell.length_a   1.000
_cell.length_b   1.000
_cell.length_c   1.000
_cell.angle_alpha   90.00
_cell.angle_beta   90.00
_cell.angle_gamma   90.00
#
_symmetry.space_group_name_H-M   'P 1'
#
loop_
_entity.id
_entity.type
_entity.pdbx_description
1 polymer ?
#
loop_
_entity_poly.entity_id
_entity_poly.type
_entity_poly.pdbx_seq_one_letter_code
_entity_poly.pdbx_strand_id
1 'polypeptide(L)'
;MKRLRTGTILGPLVLAAALWSGCDSQQPVSSSPPQSSGSSAVEEKQFTPASAAVWPAPLEKGKEVSLEKNLLTKNYYVILDGSGSMADKGCSGSASKHEAAKRILTTDFIKLIPADANLGLLIFDRDGLSERVPLGTGPDNREAFKRAVQNSQASGGTPLHNAVAMGYNKLEEQGRKQLGYGEYHLVAVTDGEANIGQDPTKAVNFIVTSSPVIVETVGFCIGKGHTLNQPGRTTYRAADDDQSLRRGLTEVLAESPSFDQKTFQNQ
;
A
#
# COMPACT_ATOMS: atom_id res chain seq x y z
N MET A 1 32.34 -72.43 -26.90
CA MET A 1 33.79 -72.25 -26.68
C MET A 1 33.96 -71.40 -25.42
N LYS A 2 34.34 -72.01 -24.28
CA LYS A 2 35.63 -71.83 -23.54
C LYS A 2 35.99 -70.36 -23.24
N ARG A 3 36.34 -69.88 -22.03
CA ARG A 3 36.51 -70.39 -20.64
C ARG A 3 36.81 -69.12 -19.77
N LEU A 4 36.22 -68.94 -18.57
CA LEU A 4 36.81 -69.13 -17.21
C LEU A 4 37.92 -68.10 -16.84
N ARG A 5 37.98 -67.39 -15.69
CA ARG A 5 37.87 -67.74 -14.24
C ARG A 5 37.70 -66.47 -13.37
N THR A 6 36.84 -66.38 -12.35
CA THR A 6 36.86 -66.92 -10.95
C THR A 6 37.63 -66.06 -9.93
N GLY A 7 36.97 -65.70 -8.81
CA GLY A 7 37.57 -65.18 -7.58
C GLY A 7 36.50 -64.83 -6.51
N THR A 8 36.22 -65.79 -5.62
CA THR A 8 35.15 -65.85 -4.60
C THR A 8 35.71 -65.53 -3.20
N ILE A 9 34.82 -65.42 -2.17
CA ILE A 9 34.98 -65.72 -0.70
C ILE A 9 34.87 -64.46 0.19
N LEU A 10 34.06 -64.33 1.28
CA LEU A 10 33.24 -65.22 2.15
C LEU A 10 32.17 -64.37 2.91
N GLY A 11 31.01 -64.98 3.30
CA GLY A 11 29.98 -64.44 4.23
C GLY A 11 30.37 -64.57 5.73
N PRO A 12 29.44 -64.51 6.74
CA PRO A 12 28.07 -65.09 6.81
C PRO A 12 26.95 -64.11 7.33
N LEU A 13 25.64 -64.31 7.04
CA LEU A 13 24.58 -65.09 7.75
C LEU A 13 24.13 -64.43 9.10
N VAL A 14 22.87 -64.06 9.40
CA VAL A 14 21.67 -64.89 9.69
C VAL A 14 20.41 -64.01 9.96
N LEU A 15 19.23 -64.51 9.51
CA LEU A 15 17.81 -64.48 9.98
C LEU A 15 17.40 -63.68 11.26
N ALA A 16 16.15 -63.26 11.55
CA ALA A 16 14.78 -63.65 11.18
C ALA A 16 13.77 -62.54 11.54
N ALA A 17 12.55 -62.65 11.01
CA ALA A 17 11.36 -61.88 11.37
C ALA A 17 10.51 -62.57 12.46
N ALA A 18 9.85 -61.80 13.34
CA ALA A 18 8.54 -62.11 13.93
C ALA A 18 7.93 -60.89 14.64
N LEU A 19 6.65 -60.64 14.37
CA LEU A 19 5.76 -59.69 15.06
C LEU A 19 5.30 -60.28 16.40
N TRP A 20 4.99 -59.43 17.41
CA TRP A 20 3.72 -59.40 18.16
C TRP A 20 3.70 -58.33 19.27
N SER A 21 2.46 -57.92 19.55
CA SER A 21 1.97 -56.77 20.33
C SER A 21 2.37 -56.71 21.80
N GLY A 22 2.42 -55.49 22.34
CA GLY A 22 2.37 -55.23 23.78
C GLY A 22 2.34 -53.73 24.09
N CYS A 23 1.19 -53.22 24.56
CA CYS A 23 1.07 -51.91 25.20
C CYS A 23 1.76 -51.94 26.57
N ASP A 24 2.57 -50.93 26.89
CA ASP A 24 2.68 -50.45 28.27
C ASP A 24 3.12 -48.97 28.31
N SER A 25 2.67 -48.27 29.34
CA SER A 25 2.60 -46.80 29.45
C SER A 25 3.86 -46.20 30.06
N GLN A 26 4.37 -45.07 29.54
CA GLN A 26 5.10 -44.04 30.30
C GLN A 26 5.34 -42.75 29.48
N GLN A 27 4.86 -41.61 29.98
CA GLN A 27 5.26 -40.23 29.59
C GLN A 27 6.67 -39.90 30.17
N PRO A 28 7.20 -38.67 30.02
CA PRO A 28 7.51 -37.88 28.82
C PRO A 28 9.01 -37.49 28.79
N VAL A 29 9.60 -37.20 27.62
CA VAL A 29 10.88 -36.45 27.57
C VAL A 29 10.79 -35.28 26.59
N SER A 30 10.93 -34.11 27.21
CA SER A 30 11.11 -32.78 26.63
C SER A 30 12.24 -32.74 25.60
N SER A 31 11.95 -32.22 24.41
CA SER A 31 12.95 -31.71 23.48
C SER A 31 12.54 -30.32 23.01
N SER A 32 13.12 -29.30 23.62
CA SER A 32 13.05 -27.91 23.17
C SER A 32 13.65 -27.76 21.77
N PRO A 33 13.05 -26.98 20.85
CA PRO A 33 13.71 -26.58 19.61
C PRO A 33 14.77 -25.50 19.88
N PRO A 34 15.86 -25.45 19.09
CA PRO A 34 16.91 -24.46 19.25
C PRO A 34 16.43 -23.05 18.83
N GLN A 35 16.84 -22.08 19.62
CA GLN A 35 16.61 -20.65 19.42
C GLN A 35 17.82 -19.99 18.72
N SER A 36 17.55 -18.88 18.05
CA SER A 36 18.45 -17.93 17.36
C SER A 36 18.56 -18.16 15.84
N SER A 37 18.56 -17.14 14.98
CA SER A 37 18.64 -15.70 15.23
C SER A 37 18.29 -14.93 13.94
N GLY A 38 17.66 -13.76 14.09
CA GLY A 38 17.81 -12.65 13.13
C GLY A 38 16.80 -12.57 11.99
N SER A 39 15.50 -12.40 12.29
CA SER A 39 14.60 -11.70 11.36
C SER A 39 14.25 -10.36 11.98
N SER A 40 14.72 -9.27 11.36
CA SER A 40 14.28 -7.91 11.67
C SER A 40 12.81 -7.79 11.31
N ALA A 41 11.94 -8.22 12.24
CA ALA A 41 10.52 -7.92 12.18
C ALA A 41 10.39 -6.40 12.37
N VAL A 42 10.09 -5.71 11.28
CA VAL A 42 9.54 -4.35 11.33
C VAL A 42 8.24 -4.47 12.13
N GLU A 43 8.22 -3.85 13.30
CA GLU A 43 7.12 -3.90 14.25
C GLU A 43 5.83 -3.41 13.58
N GLU A 44 4.90 -4.34 13.36
CA GLU A 44 3.56 -4.10 12.84
C GLU A 44 2.81 -3.23 13.86
N LYS A 45 2.75 -1.92 13.64
CA LYS A 45 1.88 -1.04 14.41
C LYS A 45 0.43 -1.51 14.22
N GLN A 46 -0.07 -2.26 15.20
CA GLN A 46 -1.44 -2.75 15.23
C GLN A 46 -2.43 -1.58 15.17
N PHE A 47 -3.28 -1.58 14.15
CA PHE A 47 -4.47 -0.74 14.09
C PHE A 47 -5.45 -1.18 15.19
N THR A 48 -5.36 -0.58 16.37
CA THR A 48 -6.36 -0.77 17.42
C THR A 48 -7.44 0.33 17.28
N PRO A 49 -8.72 -0.04 17.12
CA PRO A 49 -9.79 0.95 17.12
C PRO A 49 -10.02 1.43 18.56
N ALA A 50 -9.39 2.56 18.91
CA ALA A 50 -9.77 3.28 20.12
C ALA A 50 -11.18 3.88 19.92
N SER A 51 -12.01 3.79 20.97
CA SER A 51 -13.34 4.38 21.07
C SER A 51 -13.37 5.79 20.46
N ALA A 52 -14.16 5.98 19.39
CA ALA A 52 -14.28 7.24 18.63
C ALA A 52 -12.97 8.05 18.64
N ALA A 53 -11.88 7.43 18.16
CA ALA A 53 -10.59 8.08 18.10
C ALA A 53 -10.75 9.45 17.41
N VAL A 54 -10.50 10.53 18.14
CA VAL A 54 -10.49 11.88 17.58
C VAL A 54 -9.43 11.90 16.52
N TRP A 55 -9.82 12.24 15.29
CA TRP A 55 -8.89 12.41 14.18
C TRP A 55 -8.57 13.90 13.98
N PRO A 56 -7.30 14.27 13.78
CA PRO A 56 -6.11 13.42 13.90
C PRO A 56 -5.86 13.02 15.35
N ALA A 57 -5.23 11.86 15.57
CA ALA A 57 -4.91 11.44 16.92
C ALA A 57 -4.06 12.50 17.66
N PRO A 58 -4.34 12.81 18.93
CA PRO A 58 -3.56 13.76 19.71
C PRO A 58 -2.07 13.41 19.71
N LEU A 59 -1.23 14.44 19.87
CA LEU A 59 0.19 14.23 20.08
C LEU A 59 0.43 13.60 21.45
N GLU A 60 1.46 12.75 21.51
CA GLU A 60 2.03 12.30 22.78
C GLU A 60 2.41 13.51 23.64
N LYS A 61 2.21 13.40 24.95
CA LYS A 61 2.45 14.48 25.90
C LYS A 61 3.88 15.01 25.76
N GLY A 62 4.02 16.33 25.57
CA GLY A 62 5.32 17.00 25.43
C GLY A 62 5.86 17.10 24.00
N LYS A 63 5.12 16.62 22.99
CA LYS A 63 5.43 16.89 21.58
C LYS A 63 4.66 18.12 21.11
N GLU A 64 5.38 19.09 20.54
CA GLU A 64 4.79 20.25 19.87
C GLU A 64 4.75 20.03 18.36
N VAL A 65 3.73 20.58 17.71
CA VAL A 65 3.61 20.61 16.25
C VAL A 65 3.55 22.06 15.79
N SER A 66 4.37 22.38 14.79
CA SER A 66 4.26 23.65 14.08
C SER A 66 2.99 23.63 13.24
N LEU A 67 2.09 24.58 13.52
CA LEU A 67 0.84 24.70 12.80
C LEU A 67 1.06 25.26 11.39
N GLU A 68 0.26 24.77 10.45
CA GLU A 68 0.19 25.34 9.12
C GLU A 68 -0.37 26.77 9.14
N LYS A 69 0.13 27.62 8.26
CA LYS A 69 -0.40 28.98 8.09
C LYS A 69 -1.86 28.97 7.60
N ASN A 70 -2.19 28.00 6.75
CA ASN A 70 -3.54 27.76 6.27
C ASN A 70 -4.00 26.37 6.71
N LEU A 71 -4.90 26.34 7.70
CA LEU A 71 -5.44 25.10 8.27
C LEU A 71 -6.39 24.38 7.30
N LEU A 72 -6.87 25.05 6.25
CA LEU A 72 -7.83 24.52 5.28
C LEU A 72 -7.20 24.02 3.99
N THR A 73 -5.86 24.05 3.87
CA THR A 73 -5.17 23.55 2.69
C THR A 73 -5.56 22.11 2.40
N LYS A 74 -5.90 21.81 1.14
CA LYS A 74 -6.17 20.45 0.67
C LYS A 74 -4.87 19.65 0.56
N ASN A 75 -4.92 18.36 0.85
CA ASN A 75 -3.76 17.48 0.89
C ASN A 75 -3.99 16.26 0.02
N TYR A 76 -3.13 16.03 -0.97
CA TYR A 76 -3.15 14.87 -1.84
C TYR A 76 -1.90 14.04 -1.60
N TYR A 77 -2.07 12.84 -1.06
CA TYR A 77 -0.97 11.89 -0.86
C TYR A 77 -1.12 10.72 -1.81
N VAL A 78 -0.23 10.64 -2.80
CA VAL A 78 -0.28 9.62 -3.84
C VAL A 78 0.53 8.41 -3.41
N ILE A 79 -0.05 7.22 -3.57
CA ILE A 79 0.65 5.94 -3.51
C ILE A 79 0.74 5.42 -4.95
N LEU A 80 1.95 5.28 -5.47
CA LEU A 80 2.19 4.69 -6.77
C LEU A 80 2.70 3.25 -6.62
N ASP A 81 1.93 2.33 -7.18
CA ASP A 81 2.32 0.94 -7.38
C ASP A 81 3.28 0.83 -8.57
N GLY A 82 4.53 0.49 -8.27
CA GLY A 82 5.54 0.13 -9.23
C GLY A 82 5.96 -1.33 -9.09
N SER A 83 5.05 -2.23 -8.68
CA SER A 83 5.34 -3.66 -8.55
C SER A 83 5.60 -4.34 -9.91
N GLY A 84 6.06 -5.59 -9.89
CA GLY A 84 6.33 -6.35 -11.11
C GLY A 84 5.10 -6.56 -12.00
N SER A 85 3.90 -6.72 -11.42
CA SER A 85 2.65 -6.91 -12.17
C SER A 85 2.28 -5.66 -12.99
N MET A 86 2.71 -4.48 -12.55
CA MET A 86 2.53 -3.20 -13.25
C MET A 86 3.35 -3.09 -14.55
N ALA A 87 4.30 -4.00 -14.80
CA ALA A 87 5.03 -4.09 -16.06
C ALA A 87 4.19 -4.69 -17.20
N ASP A 88 3.07 -5.36 -16.89
CA ASP A 88 2.12 -5.89 -17.86
C ASP A 88 1.36 -4.75 -18.57
N LYS A 89 0.92 -5.00 -19.81
CA LYS A 89 0.08 -4.12 -20.64
C LYS A 89 -1.42 -4.37 -20.46
N GLY A 90 -1.83 -5.44 -19.79
CA GLY A 90 -3.23 -5.74 -19.49
C GLY A 90 -3.99 -4.51 -18.96
N CYS A 91 -5.14 -4.20 -19.58
CA CYS A 91 -6.00 -3.04 -19.29
C CYS A 91 -5.30 -1.67 -19.28
N SER A 92 -4.20 -1.47 -20.01
CA SER A 92 -3.57 -0.15 -20.19
C SER A 92 -3.35 0.23 -21.66
N GLY A 93 -3.94 -0.56 -22.57
CA GLY A 93 -3.83 -0.38 -24.02
C GLY A 93 -2.48 -0.85 -24.56
N SER A 94 -1.71 0.06 -25.16
CA SER A 94 -0.44 -0.25 -25.84
C SER A 94 0.81 -0.11 -24.97
N ALA A 95 0.71 0.62 -23.85
CA ALA A 95 1.77 0.81 -22.86
C ALA A 95 1.63 -0.23 -21.72
N SER A 96 2.59 -0.30 -20.81
CA SER A 96 2.38 -1.02 -19.54
C SER A 96 1.51 -0.18 -18.59
N LYS A 97 0.89 -0.83 -17.60
CA LYS A 97 0.11 -0.18 -16.54
C LYS A 97 0.93 0.91 -15.84
N HIS A 98 2.19 0.61 -15.53
CA HIS A 98 3.13 1.56 -14.93
C HIS A 98 3.40 2.78 -15.80
N GLU A 99 3.64 2.60 -17.11
CA GLU A 99 3.89 3.73 -18.01
C GLU A 99 2.62 4.58 -18.23
N ALA A 100 1.43 3.95 -18.25
CA ALA A 100 0.17 4.68 -18.25
C ALA A 100 -0.02 5.50 -16.96
N ALA A 101 0.28 4.91 -15.79
CA ALA A 101 0.24 5.60 -14.50
C ALA A 101 1.19 6.80 -14.46
N LYS A 102 2.45 6.62 -14.91
CA LYS A 102 3.45 7.69 -14.99
C LYS A 102 2.98 8.83 -15.87
N ARG A 103 2.48 8.51 -17.06
CA ARG A 103 1.94 9.50 -17.99
C ARG A 103 0.85 10.30 -17.33
N ILE A 104 -0.16 9.66 -16.73
CA ILE A 104 -1.28 10.43 -16.20
C ILE A 104 -0.90 11.29 -15.00
N LEU A 105 -0.12 10.74 -14.07
CA LEU A 105 0.29 11.45 -12.87
C LEU A 105 1.10 12.71 -13.21
N THR A 106 1.94 12.63 -14.24
CA THR A 106 2.81 13.75 -14.67
C THR A 106 2.13 14.73 -15.62
N THR A 107 1.01 14.38 -16.25
CA THR A 107 0.38 15.22 -17.28
C THR A 107 -0.99 15.77 -16.89
N ASP A 108 -1.86 14.98 -16.27
CA ASP A 108 -3.27 15.36 -16.04
C ASP A 108 -3.55 15.56 -14.57
N PHE A 109 -3.21 14.58 -13.74
CA PHE A 109 -3.44 14.63 -12.31
C PHE A 109 -2.85 15.90 -11.69
N ILE A 110 -1.59 16.20 -12.01
CA ILE A 110 -0.90 17.38 -11.49
C ILE A 110 -1.53 18.72 -11.90
N LYS A 111 -2.29 18.76 -13.00
CA LYS A 111 -3.01 19.97 -13.45
C LYS A 111 -4.35 20.12 -12.75
N LEU A 112 -4.95 19.03 -12.31
CA LEU A 112 -6.22 19.03 -11.61
C LEU A 112 -6.07 19.37 -10.13
N ILE A 113 -4.91 19.10 -9.53
CA ILE A 113 -4.63 19.48 -8.14
C ILE A 113 -4.48 21.01 -8.02
N PRO A 114 -5.28 21.69 -7.16
CA PRO A 114 -5.18 23.13 -6.93
C PRO A 114 -3.76 23.56 -6.61
N ALA A 115 -3.31 24.70 -7.15
CA ALA A 115 -1.91 25.13 -7.09
C ALA A 115 -1.38 25.29 -5.65
N ASP A 116 -2.25 25.68 -4.73
CA ASP A 116 -2.01 25.90 -3.31
C ASP A 116 -2.13 24.63 -2.45
N ALA A 117 -2.67 23.52 -2.99
CA ALA A 117 -2.77 22.25 -2.29
C ALA A 117 -1.41 21.60 -2.04
N ASN A 118 -1.33 20.84 -0.94
CA ASN A 118 -0.19 19.98 -0.65
C ASN A 118 -0.24 18.71 -1.51
N LEU A 119 0.91 18.30 -2.02
CA LEU A 119 1.09 17.08 -2.81
C LEU A 119 2.27 16.28 -2.24
N GLY A 120 2.05 15.00 -1.99
CA GLY A 120 3.06 14.04 -1.55
C GLY A 120 3.03 12.76 -2.37
N LEU A 121 4.10 11.98 -2.29
CA LEU A 121 4.28 10.75 -3.07
C LEU A 121 5.01 9.66 -2.27
N LEU A 122 4.37 8.52 -2.19
CA LEU A 122 4.90 7.24 -1.75
C LEU A 122 4.98 6.30 -2.96
N ILE A 123 6.08 5.59 -3.12
CA ILE A 123 6.23 4.58 -4.18
C ILE A 123 6.69 3.28 -3.54
N PHE A 124 6.14 2.16 -4.01
CA PHE A 124 6.76 0.85 -3.85
C PHE A 124 7.12 0.32 -5.23
N ASP A 125 8.42 0.20 -5.46
CA ASP A 125 9.01 -0.24 -6.73
C ASP A 125 10.27 -1.07 -6.44
N ARG A 126 11.17 -1.20 -7.43
CA ARG A 126 12.48 -1.87 -7.26
C ARG A 126 13.28 -1.40 -6.04
N ASP A 127 13.17 -0.12 -5.70
CA ASP A 127 13.96 0.49 -4.61
C ASP A 127 13.22 0.37 -3.25
N GLY A 128 12.11 -0.38 -3.21
CA GLY A 128 11.32 -0.66 -2.02
C GLY A 128 10.26 0.39 -1.71
N LEU A 129 9.48 0.12 -0.66
CA LEU A 129 8.43 1.02 -0.17
C LEU A 129 9.05 2.23 0.54
N SER A 130 8.91 3.43 -0.04
CA SER A 130 9.52 4.64 0.51
C SER A 130 8.79 5.91 0.07
N GLU A 131 8.78 6.92 0.95
CA GLU A 131 8.34 8.27 0.62
C GLU A 131 9.36 8.91 -0.31
N ARG A 132 8.93 9.28 -1.52
CA ARG A 132 9.77 9.91 -2.53
C ARG A 132 9.63 11.43 -2.52
N VAL A 133 8.44 11.92 -2.15
CA VAL A 133 8.17 13.35 -2.01
C VAL A 133 7.30 13.56 -0.77
N PRO A 134 7.77 14.31 0.24
CA PRO A 134 6.93 14.66 1.38
C PRO A 134 5.79 15.59 0.97
N LEU A 135 4.73 15.68 1.79
CA LEU A 135 3.67 16.66 1.56
C LEU A 135 4.24 18.08 1.55
N GLY A 136 4.02 18.77 0.45
CA GLY A 136 4.41 20.17 0.28
C GLY A 136 3.65 20.85 -0.85
N THR A 137 3.84 22.15 -0.99
CA THR A 137 3.14 22.97 -2.01
C THR A 137 4.14 23.65 -2.95
N GLY A 138 3.64 24.28 -4.00
CA GLY A 138 4.44 25.08 -4.93
C GLY A 138 5.13 24.31 -6.07
N PRO A 139 5.80 25.05 -6.97
CA PRO A 139 6.33 24.52 -8.23
C PRO A 139 7.47 23.51 -8.01
N ASP A 140 8.39 23.77 -7.08
CA ASP A 140 9.54 22.88 -6.83
C ASP A 140 9.09 21.51 -6.33
N ASN A 141 8.08 21.48 -5.46
CA ASN A 141 7.50 20.22 -4.97
C ASN A 141 6.81 19.44 -6.10
N ARG A 142 6.08 20.14 -6.97
CA ARG A 142 5.43 19.53 -8.14
C ARG A 142 6.43 18.96 -9.14
N GLU A 143 7.55 19.65 -9.36
CA GLU A 143 8.62 19.12 -10.21
C GLU A 143 9.35 17.95 -9.54
N ALA A 144 9.54 17.96 -8.22
CA ALA A 144 10.04 16.80 -7.49
C ALA A 144 9.11 15.59 -7.63
N PHE A 145 7.80 15.79 -7.52
CA PHE A 145 6.77 14.78 -7.76
C PHE A 145 6.90 14.18 -9.16
N LYS A 146 6.91 15.02 -10.21
CA LYS A 146 7.04 14.53 -11.60
C LYS A 146 8.32 13.72 -11.79
N ARG A 147 9.46 14.19 -11.30
CA ARG A 147 10.74 13.48 -11.40
C ARG A 147 10.69 12.14 -10.69
N ALA A 148 10.15 12.09 -9.47
CA ALA A 148 10.02 10.86 -8.69
C ALA A 148 9.13 9.82 -9.41
N VAL A 149 8.00 10.25 -9.96
CA VAL A 149 7.13 9.39 -10.78
C VAL A 149 7.88 8.89 -12.02
N GLN A 150 8.53 9.79 -12.77
CA GLN A 150 9.26 9.44 -14.00
C GLN A 150 10.39 8.41 -13.75
N ASN A 151 11.07 8.52 -12.61
CA ASN A 151 12.19 7.65 -12.24
C ASN A 151 11.77 6.29 -11.69
N SER A 152 10.50 6.12 -11.32
CA SER A 152 9.98 4.85 -10.81
C SER A 152 9.99 3.74 -11.88
N GLN A 153 10.17 2.50 -11.44
CA GLN A 153 10.31 1.33 -12.32
C GLN A 153 9.43 0.17 -11.85
N ALA A 154 8.66 -0.41 -12.76
CA ALA A 154 7.83 -1.58 -12.48
C ALA A 154 8.68 -2.83 -12.14
N SER A 155 8.81 -3.15 -10.86
CA SER A 155 9.56 -4.28 -10.33
C SER A 155 9.30 -4.46 -8.83
N GLY A 156 9.54 -5.66 -8.30
CA GLY A 156 9.40 -5.95 -6.88
C GLY A 156 8.00 -6.42 -6.50
N GLY A 157 7.73 -6.48 -5.20
CA GLY A 157 6.44 -6.91 -4.64
C GLY A 157 5.44 -5.76 -4.49
N THR A 158 4.25 -6.12 -4.04
CA THR A 158 3.09 -5.25 -3.82
C THR A 158 2.73 -5.21 -2.32
N PRO A 159 3.46 -4.43 -1.50
CA PRO A 159 3.18 -4.24 -0.07
C PRO A 159 2.01 -3.26 0.15
N LEU A 160 0.85 -3.55 -0.44
CA LEU A 160 -0.26 -2.62 -0.56
C LEU A 160 -0.84 -2.19 0.80
N HIS A 161 -1.01 -3.13 1.73
CA HIS A 161 -1.40 -2.82 3.11
C HIS A 161 -0.46 -1.79 3.76
N ASN A 162 0.85 -2.07 3.71
CA ASN A 162 1.85 -1.20 4.33
C ASN A 162 1.90 0.18 3.65
N ALA A 163 1.73 0.22 2.33
CA ALA A 163 1.69 1.47 1.58
C ALA A 163 0.49 2.33 1.99
N VAL A 164 -0.71 1.75 2.08
CA VAL A 164 -1.93 2.43 2.54
C VAL A 164 -1.77 2.93 3.97
N ALA A 165 -1.24 2.10 4.87
CA ALA A 165 -0.99 2.49 6.26
C ALA A 165 0.02 3.65 6.36
N MET A 166 1.11 3.60 5.59
CA MET A 166 2.11 4.66 5.59
C MET A 166 1.56 5.97 5.03
N GLY A 167 0.80 5.92 3.93
CA GLY A 167 0.16 7.11 3.38
C GLY A 167 -0.88 7.73 4.31
N TYR A 168 -1.68 6.90 4.99
CA TYR A 168 -2.58 7.38 6.05
C TYR A 168 -1.82 8.09 7.18
N ASN A 169 -0.72 7.51 7.66
CA ASN A 169 0.09 8.13 8.72
C ASN A 169 0.61 9.51 8.30
N LYS A 170 1.01 9.67 7.04
CA LYS A 170 1.49 10.96 6.50
C LYS A 170 0.38 12.01 6.43
N LEU A 171 -0.83 11.59 6.06
CA LEU A 171 -2.00 12.47 6.11
C LEU A 171 -2.42 12.80 7.54
N GLU A 172 -2.33 11.87 8.49
CA GLU A 172 -2.60 12.16 9.91
C GLU A 172 -1.56 13.12 10.49
N GLU A 173 -0.26 12.92 10.19
CA GLU A 173 0.81 13.85 10.57
C GLU A 173 0.51 15.27 10.07
N GLN A 174 0.08 15.40 8.81
CA GLN A 174 -0.34 16.68 8.24
C GLN A 174 -1.61 17.22 8.90
N GLY A 175 -2.57 16.33 9.19
CA GLY A 175 -3.80 16.66 9.90
C GLY A 175 -3.51 17.30 11.26
N ARG A 176 -2.51 16.82 12.00
CA ARG A 176 -2.10 17.42 13.28
C ARG A 176 -1.61 18.86 13.10
N LYS A 177 -0.88 19.16 12.02
CA LYS A 177 -0.44 20.54 11.70
C LYS A 177 -1.61 21.45 11.32
N GLN A 178 -2.70 20.87 10.83
CA GLN A 178 -3.90 21.58 10.39
C GLN A 178 -5.07 21.49 11.39
N LEU A 179 -4.85 20.87 12.55
CA LEU A 179 -5.88 20.59 13.56
C LEU A 179 -7.10 19.84 13.00
N GLY A 180 -6.91 19.08 11.92
CA GLY A 180 -7.96 18.32 11.25
C GLY A 180 -8.84 19.12 10.28
N TYR A 181 -8.67 20.44 10.12
CA TYR A 181 -9.57 21.27 9.30
C TYR A 181 -9.37 21.20 7.78
N GLY A 182 -8.24 20.66 7.30
CA GLY A 182 -7.97 20.48 5.87
C GLY A 182 -8.84 19.41 5.20
N GLU A 183 -8.67 19.25 3.89
CA GLU A 183 -9.16 18.09 3.14
C GLU A 183 -8.01 17.11 2.92
N TYR A 184 -8.25 15.80 3.01
CA TYR A 184 -7.20 14.78 2.97
C TYR A 184 -7.58 13.66 2.00
N HIS A 185 -6.82 13.55 0.92
CA HIS A 185 -7.04 12.58 -0.15
C HIS A 185 -5.86 11.60 -0.19
N LEU A 186 -6.15 10.32 0.01
CA LEU A 186 -5.22 9.22 -0.21
C LEU A 186 -5.49 8.62 -1.59
N VAL A 187 -4.59 8.85 -2.54
CA VAL A 187 -4.78 8.44 -3.94
C VAL A 187 -3.90 7.24 -4.25
N ALA A 188 -4.49 6.05 -4.35
CA ALA A 188 -3.78 4.84 -4.72
C ALA A 188 -3.85 4.59 -6.23
N VAL A 189 -2.69 4.44 -6.88
CA VAL A 189 -2.58 4.06 -8.30
C VAL A 189 -1.98 2.66 -8.37
N THR A 190 -2.77 1.64 -8.70
CA THR A 190 -2.40 0.21 -8.50
C THR A 190 -3.18 -0.73 -9.42
N ASP A 191 -2.73 -1.97 -9.60
CA ASP A 191 -3.53 -3.05 -10.20
C ASP A 191 -4.17 -3.97 -9.15
N GLY A 192 -4.06 -3.63 -7.87
CA GLY A 192 -4.70 -4.32 -6.76
C GLY A 192 -4.07 -5.66 -6.38
N GLU A 193 -3.01 -6.11 -7.06
CA GLU A 193 -2.42 -7.43 -6.83
C GLU A 193 -1.49 -7.44 -5.61
N ALA A 194 -2.05 -7.59 -4.41
CA ALA A 194 -1.27 -7.60 -3.16
C ALA A 194 -0.53 -8.94 -2.93
N ASN A 195 0.67 -8.87 -2.35
CA ASN A 195 1.34 -10.07 -1.83
C ASN A 195 0.56 -10.71 -0.65
N ILE A 196 0.91 -11.96 -0.31
CA ILE A 196 0.38 -12.63 0.87
C ILE A 196 0.61 -11.77 2.12
N GLY A 197 -0.45 -11.55 2.91
CA GLY A 197 -0.41 -10.71 4.11
C GLY A 197 -0.41 -9.21 3.85
N GLN A 198 -0.55 -8.77 2.59
CA GLN A 198 -0.56 -7.35 2.21
C GLN A 198 -1.95 -6.88 1.75
N ASP A 199 -3.00 -7.59 2.15
CA ASP A 199 -4.39 -7.19 1.91
C ASP A 199 -4.69 -5.84 2.61
N PRO A 200 -5.08 -4.79 1.86
CA PRO A 200 -5.35 -3.48 2.41
C PRO A 200 -6.71 -3.37 3.13
N THR A 201 -7.54 -4.41 3.17
CA THR A 201 -8.94 -4.37 3.66
C THR A 201 -9.09 -3.80 5.04
N LYS A 202 -8.29 -4.27 6.00
CA LYS A 202 -8.36 -3.75 7.36
C LYS A 202 -7.94 -2.29 7.44
N ALA A 203 -6.89 -1.90 6.71
CA ALA A 203 -6.40 -0.53 6.69
C ALA A 203 -7.42 0.42 6.04
N VAL A 204 -7.92 0.10 4.86
CA VAL A 204 -8.93 0.91 4.16
C VAL A 204 -10.19 1.03 5.00
N ASN A 205 -10.69 -0.07 5.58
CA ASN A 205 -11.87 -0.03 6.42
C ASN A 205 -11.67 0.88 7.63
N PHE A 206 -10.52 0.82 8.29
CA PHE A 206 -10.19 1.71 9.39
C PHE A 206 -10.19 3.17 8.94
N ILE A 207 -9.54 3.50 7.83
CA ILE A 207 -9.42 4.87 7.32
C ILE A 207 -10.81 5.46 7.08
N VAL A 208 -11.66 4.77 6.33
CA VAL A 208 -12.97 5.30 5.94
C VAL A 208 -13.99 5.36 7.09
N THR A 209 -13.80 4.59 8.18
CA THR A 209 -14.70 4.63 9.35
C THR A 209 -14.23 5.53 10.47
N SER A 210 -12.92 5.79 10.54
CA SER A 210 -12.28 6.40 11.72
C SER A 210 -11.55 7.71 11.41
N SER A 211 -11.62 8.19 10.17
CA SER A 211 -10.97 9.43 9.75
C SER A 211 -11.76 10.14 8.64
N PRO A 212 -11.53 11.45 8.41
CA PRO A 212 -12.09 12.18 7.27
C PRO A 212 -11.28 11.96 5.98
N VAL A 213 -10.29 11.06 5.98
CA VAL A 213 -9.45 10.82 4.79
C VAL A 213 -10.28 10.14 3.70
N ILE A 214 -10.31 10.76 2.54
CA ILE A 214 -10.97 10.27 1.34
C ILE A 214 -10.00 9.32 0.64
N VAL A 215 -10.40 8.06 0.47
CA VAL A 215 -9.60 7.05 -0.23
C VAL A 215 -10.06 6.96 -1.69
N GLU A 216 -9.15 7.29 -2.59
CA GLU A 216 -9.35 7.31 -4.04
C GLU A 216 -8.45 6.24 -4.65
N THR A 217 -8.97 5.51 -5.63
CA THR A 217 -8.21 4.47 -6.32
C THR A 217 -8.35 4.61 -7.81
N VAL A 218 -7.19 4.77 -8.45
CA VAL A 218 -7.00 4.67 -9.89
C VAL A 218 -6.47 3.27 -10.15
N GLY A 219 -7.33 2.37 -10.63
CA GLY A 219 -6.96 0.97 -10.71
C GLY A 219 -6.97 0.38 -12.11
N PHE A 220 -5.94 -0.39 -12.43
CA PHE A 220 -5.84 -1.19 -13.64
C PHE A 220 -6.42 -2.59 -13.40
N CYS A 221 -7.49 -2.97 -14.11
CA CYS A 221 -8.12 -4.29 -13.99
C CYS A 221 -8.62 -4.73 -12.59
N ILE A 222 -8.76 -3.87 -11.58
CA ILE A 222 -9.03 -4.35 -10.20
C ILE A 222 -10.47 -4.88 -10.00
N GLY A 223 -11.39 -4.61 -10.92
CA GLY A 223 -12.76 -5.13 -10.89
C GLY A 223 -13.68 -4.45 -9.86
N LYS A 224 -14.95 -4.86 -9.84
CA LYS A 224 -16.03 -4.25 -9.02
C LYS A 224 -16.10 -4.73 -7.56
N GLY A 225 -15.37 -5.79 -7.21
CA GLY A 225 -15.42 -6.42 -5.88
C GLY A 225 -14.16 -6.21 -5.05
N HIS A 226 -13.20 -5.41 -5.52
CA HIS A 226 -11.94 -5.19 -4.83
C HIS A 226 -12.12 -4.21 -3.68
N THR A 227 -11.37 -4.40 -2.60
CA THR A 227 -11.43 -3.57 -1.38
C THR A 227 -11.16 -2.09 -1.62
N LEU A 228 -10.37 -1.75 -2.63
CA LEU A 228 -10.12 -0.37 -3.03
C LEU A 228 -11.26 0.24 -3.86
N ASN A 229 -12.24 -0.58 -4.26
CA ASN A 229 -13.45 -0.22 -4.96
C ASN A 229 -14.68 -0.59 -4.12
N GLN A 230 -14.96 0.23 -3.10
CA GLN A 230 -16.16 0.13 -2.26
C GLN A 230 -17.11 1.28 -2.60
N PRO A 231 -18.09 1.09 -3.51
CA PRO A 231 -19.04 2.13 -3.88
C PRO A 231 -19.67 2.80 -2.66
N GLY A 232 -19.61 4.13 -2.61
CA GLY A 232 -20.12 4.93 -1.49
C GLY A 232 -19.17 5.06 -0.28
N ARG A 233 -17.98 4.44 -0.31
CA ARG A 233 -16.94 4.54 0.73
C ARG A 233 -15.57 4.90 0.19
N THR A 234 -15.23 4.41 -1.00
CA THR A 234 -14.04 4.78 -1.75
C THR A 234 -14.42 5.17 -3.17
N THR A 235 -13.58 5.98 -3.81
CA THR A 235 -13.80 6.39 -5.18
C THR A 235 -12.88 5.59 -6.09
N TYR A 236 -13.42 4.59 -6.78
CA TYR A 236 -12.68 3.82 -7.78
C TYR A 236 -12.87 4.38 -9.19
N ARG A 237 -11.79 4.41 -9.96
CA ARG A 237 -11.80 4.71 -11.38
C ARG A 237 -10.94 3.69 -12.12
N ALA A 238 -11.56 3.06 -13.11
CA ALA A 238 -10.88 2.14 -13.99
C ALA A 238 -9.91 2.90 -14.89
N ALA A 239 -8.67 2.42 -14.95
CA ALA A 239 -7.61 2.95 -15.80
C ALA A 239 -7.53 2.19 -17.15
N ASP A 240 -8.65 1.61 -17.60
CA ASP A 240 -8.72 0.67 -18.72
C ASP A 240 -8.37 1.33 -20.07
N ASP A 241 -8.46 2.66 -20.14
CA ASP A 241 -8.00 3.51 -21.24
C ASP A 241 -7.72 4.95 -20.76
N ASP A 242 -6.90 5.70 -21.51
CA ASP A 242 -6.48 7.07 -21.16
C ASP A 242 -7.63 8.06 -20.95
N GLN A 243 -8.74 7.87 -21.66
CA GLN A 243 -9.87 8.78 -21.63
C GLN A 243 -10.75 8.54 -20.40
N SER A 244 -11.05 7.27 -20.10
CA SER A 244 -11.75 6.83 -18.88
C SER A 244 -10.98 7.23 -17.63
N LEU A 245 -9.66 7.11 -17.69
CA LEU A 245 -8.75 7.46 -16.64
C LEU A 245 -8.70 8.99 -16.37
N ARG A 246 -8.59 9.82 -17.42
CA ARG A 246 -8.68 11.30 -17.32
C ARG A 246 -10.03 11.76 -16.77
N ARG A 247 -11.12 11.17 -17.25
CA ARG A 247 -12.49 11.48 -16.79
C ARG A 247 -12.64 11.13 -15.30
N GLY A 248 -12.18 9.95 -14.91
CA GLY A 248 -12.23 9.51 -13.52
C GLY A 248 -11.52 10.46 -12.56
N LEU A 249 -10.31 10.92 -12.90
CA LEU A 249 -9.59 11.90 -12.08
C LEU A 249 -10.28 13.26 -12.01
N THR A 250 -10.92 13.70 -13.09
CA THR A 250 -11.61 15.00 -13.14
C THR A 250 -12.86 15.00 -12.25
N GLU A 251 -13.64 13.91 -12.27
CA GLU A 251 -14.84 13.76 -11.43
C GLU A 251 -14.49 13.69 -9.95
N VAL A 252 -13.44 12.94 -9.59
CA VAL A 252 -12.93 12.80 -8.21
C VAL A 252 -12.56 14.16 -7.61
N LEU A 253 -11.83 14.98 -8.37
CA LEU A 253 -11.35 16.28 -7.91
C LEU A 253 -12.42 17.37 -7.97
N ALA A 254 -13.50 17.15 -8.73
CA ALA A 254 -14.64 18.06 -8.84
C ALA A 254 -15.75 17.81 -7.80
N GLU A 255 -15.81 16.61 -7.20
CA GLU A 255 -16.84 16.24 -6.20
C GLU A 255 -16.51 16.66 -4.76
N SER A 256 -15.34 17.27 -4.49
CA SER A 256 -15.10 17.96 -3.21
C SER A 256 -15.90 19.26 -3.16
N PRO A 257 -16.95 19.39 -2.32
CA PRO A 257 -17.71 20.64 -2.23
C PRO A 257 -16.78 21.80 -1.86
N SER A 258 -16.76 22.85 -2.68
CA SER A 258 -16.07 24.08 -2.32
C SER A 258 -16.89 24.81 -1.25
N PHE A 259 -16.45 24.77 0.00
CA PHE A 259 -17.00 25.63 1.04
C PHE A 259 -16.40 27.03 0.90
N ASP A 260 -17.12 27.95 0.24
CA ASP A 260 -16.77 29.37 0.23
C ASP A 260 -17.26 30.03 1.53
N GLN A 261 -16.31 30.44 2.37
CA GLN A 261 -16.56 31.14 3.64
C GLN A 261 -17.32 32.45 3.48
N LYS A 262 -17.34 33.05 2.28
CA LYS A 262 -18.10 34.29 2.02
C LYS A 262 -19.61 34.09 2.11
N THR A 263 -20.09 32.85 2.07
CA THR A 263 -21.52 32.52 2.15
C THR A 263 -22.11 32.80 3.54
N PHE A 264 -21.28 32.85 4.59
CA PHE A 264 -21.74 33.02 5.98
C PHE A 264 -21.76 34.47 6.49
N GLN A 265 -21.30 35.45 5.70
CA GLN A 265 -21.29 36.87 6.14
C GLN A 265 -22.55 37.65 5.76
N ASN A 266 -23.54 37.02 5.14
CA ASN A 266 -24.79 37.66 4.71
C ASN A 266 -26.05 37.06 5.34
N GLN A 267 -25.97 36.52 6.56
CA GLN A 267 -27.14 36.18 7.37
C GLN A 267 -27.23 37.04 8.62
#